data_AF-A0AAE9JH11-F1
#
_entry.id   AF-A0AAE9JH11-F1
#
_cell.length_a   1.000
_cell.length_b   1.000
_cell.length_c   1.000
_cell.angle_alpha   90.00
_cell.angle_beta   90.00
_cell.angle_gamma   90.00
#
_symmetry.space_group_name_H-M   'P 1'
#
loop_
_entity.id
_entity.type
_entity.pdbx_description
1 polymer ?
#
loop_
_entity_poly.entity_id
_entity_poly.type
_entity_poly.pdbx_seq_one_letter_code
_entity_poly.pdbx_strand_id
1 'polypeptide(L)'
;MLDPQRMEEFIEQIRLTPAIWKNREFEIPRTHLNEIWAHFGHTFDISPEEAEKQWEYFIRLHRFMNPEAKKEQFRFYKMSQLDEWSKAECLIADSLAIFLKPALDELLLISKPTESSV
;
A
#
# COMPACT_ATOMS: atom_id res chain seq x y z
N MET A 1 6.77 -10.18 8.22
CA MET A 1 5.37 -9.74 8.03
C MET A 1 4.80 -9.32 9.38
N LEU A 2 4.26 -8.10 9.46
CA LEU A 2 3.67 -7.55 10.68
C LEU A 2 2.43 -8.35 11.12
N ASP A 3 2.07 -8.33 12.41
CA ASP A 3 0.78 -8.85 12.86
C ASP A 3 -0.38 -7.93 12.40
N PRO A 4 -1.64 -8.43 12.34
CA PRO A 4 -2.76 -7.67 11.76
C PRO A 4 -2.98 -6.28 12.37
N GLN A 5 -2.81 -6.11 13.68
CA GLN A 5 -2.99 -4.81 14.32
C GLN A 5 -1.90 -3.83 13.89
N ARG A 6 -0.64 -4.29 13.87
CA ARG A 6 0.48 -3.50 13.34
C ARG A 6 0.35 -3.20 11.85
N MET A 7 -0.33 -4.04 11.07
CA MET A 7 -0.59 -3.78 9.65
C MET A 7 -1.53 -2.59 9.44
N GLU A 8 -2.62 -2.50 10.21
CA GLU A 8 -3.54 -1.37 10.15
C GLU A 8 -2.86 -0.07 10.57
N GLU A 9 -2.10 -0.10 11.67
CA GLU A 9 -1.30 1.04 12.12
C GLU A 9 -0.26 1.44 11.06
N PHE A 10 0.37 0.48 10.39
CA PHE A 10 1.31 0.75 9.30
C PHE A 10 0.63 1.46 8.14
N ILE A 11 -0.54 0.98 7.69
CA ILE A 11 -1.30 1.63 6.61
C ILE A 11 -1.70 3.06 7.00
N GLU A 12 -2.10 3.27 8.25
CA GLU A 12 -2.44 4.61 8.73
C GLU A 12 -1.21 5.54 8.74
N GLN A 13 -0.03 5.06 9.16
CA GLN A 13 1.21 5.85 9.05
C GLN A 13 1.56 6.18 7.58
N ILE A 14 1.35 5.25 6.65
CA ILE A 14 1.51 5.53 5.21
C ILE A 14 0.52 6.61 4.75
N ARG A 15 -0.75 6.51 5.17
CA ARG A 15 -1.80 7.49 4.84
C ARG A 15 -1.40 8.89 5.30
N LEU A 16 -0.90 9.01 6.53
CA LEU A 16 -0.38 10.24 7.13
C LEU A 16 0.92 10.75 6.51
N THR A 17 1.57 9.94 5.67
CA THR A 17 2.82 10.28 4.97
C THR A 17 2.62 10.30 3.44
N PRO A 18 1.95 11.34 2.88
CA PRO A 18 1.66 11.42 1.44
C PRO A 18 2.85 11.29 0.51
N ALA A 19 4.06 11.61 0.96
CA ALA A 19 5.30 11.45 0.19
C ALA A 19 5.49 10.01 -0.33
N ILE A 20 4.97 9.01 0.37
CA ILE A 20 5.07 7.60 -0.02
C ILE A 20 4.10 7.28 -1.16
N TRP A 21 2.82 7.63 -1.01
CA TRP A 21 1.78 7.23 -1.95
C TRP A 21 1.51 8.23 -3.09
N LYS A 22 1.89 9.50 -2.92
CA LYS A 22 1.87 10.56 -3.93
C LYS A 22 3.26 10.93 -4.44
N ASN A 23 4.26 10.06 -4.28
CA ASN A 23 5.66 10.32 -4.62
C ASN A 23 5.85 11.03 -5.99
N ARG A 24 5.10 10.63 -7.02
CA ARG A 24 5.15 11.26 -8.36
C ARG A 24 4.56 12.67 -8.44
N GLU A 25 3.59 13.00 -7.59
CA GLU A 25 2.98 14.35 -7.53
C GLU A 25 3.92 15.37 -6.86
N PHE A 26 4.81 14.89 -5.98
CA PHE A 26 5.68 15.75 -5.15
C PHE A 26 7.17 15.69 -5.54
N GLU A 27 7.53 14.94 -6.59
CA GLU A 27 8.92 14.78 -7.06
C GLU A 27 9.92 14.45 -5.93
N ILE A 28 9.51 13.56 -5.00
CA ILE A 28 10.28 13.31 -3.77
C ILE A 28 11.62 12.64 -4.11
N PRO A 29 12.77 13.20 -3.67
CA PRO A 29 14.06 12.57 -3.84
C PRO A 29 14.14 11.21 -3.15
N ARG A 30 14.86 10.24 -3.74
CA ARG A 30 15.05 8.92 -3.13
C ARG A 30 15.71 8.97 -1.76
N THR A 31 16.58 9.96 -1.52
CA THR A 31 17.19 10.19 -0.20
C THR A 31 16.14 10.44 0.87
N HIS A 32 15.13 11.26 0.58
CA HIS A 32 14.04 11.55 1.51
C HIS A 32 13.13 10.34 1.72
N LEU A 33 12.86 9.55 0.68
CA LEU A 33 12.15 8.28 0.84
C LEU A 33 12.91 7.30 1.73
N ASN A 34 14.24 7.24 1.61
CA ASN A 34 15.06 6.40 2.48
C ASN A 34 14.95 6.82 3.95
N GLU A 35 14.90 8.13 4.24
CA GLU A 35 14.70 8.66 5.59
C GLU A 35 13.32 8.25 6.15
N ILE A 36 12.28 8.36 5.32
CA ILE A 36 10.92 7.93 5.68
C ILE A 36 10.88 6.44 5.99
N TRP A 37 11.46 5.60 5.12
CA TRP A 37 11.53 4.16 5.35
C TRP A 37 12.37 3.81 6.59
N ALA A 38 13.42 4.57 6.89
CA ALA A 38 14.19 4.40 8.11
C ALA A 38 13.36 4.71 9.36
N HIS A 39 12.56 5.77 9.33
CA HIS A 39 11.62 6.10 10.40
C HIS A 39 10.57 4.99 10.60
N PHE A 40 10.03 4.45 9.51
CA PHE A 40 9.03 3.39 9.57
C PHE A 40 9.65 2.09 10.11
N GLY A 41 10.85 1.74 9.65
CA GLY A 41 11.59 0.60 10.17
C GLY A 41 11.77 0.68 11.70
N HIS A 42 12.21 1.84 12.21
CA HIS A 42 12.34 2.06 13.65
C HIS A 42 10.99 1.97 14.39
N THR A 43 9.93 2.54 13.82
CA THR A 43 8.59 2.58 14.46
C THR A 43 7.96 1.21 14.59
N PHE A 44 8.14 0.35 13.58
CA PHE A 44 7.54 -0.98 13.52
C PHE A 44 8.48 -2.12 13.91
N ASP A 45 9.70 -1.79 14.37
CA ASP A 45 10.75 -2.74 14.75
C ASP A 45 11.12 -3.71 13.61
N ILE A 46 11.30 -3.15 12.41
CA ILE A 46 11.69 -3.87 11.18
C ILE A 46 12.78 -3.10 10.45
N SER A 47 13.42 -3.72 9.46
CA SER A 47 14.38 -2.99 8.63
C SER A 47 13.67 -1.99 7.71
N PRO A 48 14.33 -0.90 7.27
CA PRO A 48 13.76 0.04 6.31
C PRO A 48 13.36 -0.64 4.99
N GLU A 49 14.16 -1.62 4.56
CA GLU A 49 13.89 -2.44 3.39
C GLU A 49 12.62 -3.29 3.59
N GLU A 50 12.43 -3.88 4.77
CA GLU A 50 11.24 -4.66 5.08
C GLU A 50 9.98 -3.78 5.15
N ALA A 51 10.10 -2.53 5.64
CA ALA A 51 9.00 -1.57 5.61
C ALA A 51 8.58 -1.24 4.16
N GLU A 52 9.55 -1.00 3.28
CA GLU A 52 9.30 -0.76 1.86
C GLU A 52 8.65 -1.98 1.18
N LYS A 53 9.18 -3.19 1.43
CA LYS A 53 8.61 -4.46 0.92
C LYS A 53 7.20 -4.71 1.46
N GLN A 54 6.94 -4.38 2.72
CA GLN A 54 5.62 -4.52 3.32
C GLN A 54 4.61 -3.59 2.64
N TRP A 55 5.03 -2.37 2.28
CA TRP A 55 4.19 -1.47 1.48
C TRP A 55 3.96 -1.98 0.05
N GLU A 56 4.99 -2.47 -0.62
CA GLU A 56 4.85 -3.12 -1.95
C GLU A 56 3.88 -4.30 -1.89
N TYR A 57 3.96 -5.12 -0.84
CA TYR A 57 3.04 -6.22 -0.61
C TYR A 57 1.58 -5.74 -0.48
N PHE A 58 1.32 -4.66 0.26
CA PHE A 58 -0.03 -4.10 0.38
C PHE A 58 -0.57 -3.55 -0.94
N ILE A 59 0.28 -2.96 -1.78
CA ILE A 59 -0.12 -2.54 -3.13
C ILE A 59 -0.54 -3.75 -3.98
N ARG A 60 0.22 -4.86 -3.91
CA ARG A 60 -0.13 -6.11 -4.61
C ARG A 60 -1.42 -6.70 -4.06
N LEU A 61 -1.56 -6.77 -2.74
CA LEU A 61 -2.76 -7.27 -2.06
C LEU A 61 -3.99 -6.46 -2.48
N HIS A 62 -3.87 -5.13 -2.51
CA HIS A 62 -4.95 -4.25 -2.96
C HIS A 62 -5.45 -4.55 -4.38
N ARG A 63 -4.54 -4.90 -5.30
CA ARG A 63 -4.91 -5.32 -6.66
C ARG A 63 -5.58 -6.69 -6.68
N PHE A 64 -5.06 -7.64 -5.91
CA PHE A 64 -5.66 -8.96 -5.74
C PHE A 64 -7.10 -8.87 -5.22
N MET A 65 -7.37 -7.95 -4.28
CA MET A 65 -8.69 -7.70 -3.72
C MET A 65 -9.67 -6.98 -4.66
N ASN A 66 -9.19 -6.41 -5.77
CA ASN A 66 -9.98 -5.62 -6.72
C ASN A 66 -9.83 -6.17 -8.15
N PRO A 67 -10.20 -7.43 -8.43
CA PRO A 67 -9.98 -8.07 -9.73
C PRO A 67 -10.76 -7.40 -10.87
N GLU A 68 -11.90 -6.78 -10.55
CA GLU A 68 -12.78 -6.10 -11.51
C GLU A 68 -12.39 -4.63 -11.78
N ALA A 69 -11.45 -4.07 -11.01
CA ALA A 69 -11.05 -2.68 -11.18
C ALA A 69 -10.13 -2.51 -12.41
N LYS A 70 -10.36 -1.44 -13.16
CA LYS A 70 -9.52 -1.12 -14.34
C LYS A 70 -8.16 -0.60 -13.90
N LYS A 71 -7.15 -0.77 -14.76
CA LYS A 71 -5.76 -0.37 -14.48
C LYS A 71 -5.63 1.12 -14.12
N GLU A 72 -6.40 1.98 -14.78
CA GLU A 72 -6.44 3.42 -14.53
C GLU A 72 -7.03 3.80 -13.17
N GLN A 73 -7.73 2.88 -12.49
CA GLN A 73 -8.28 3.12 -11.15
C GLN A 73 -7.26 2.88 -10.05
N PHE A 74 -6.12 2.24 -10.35
CA PHE A 74 -5.07 2.01 -9.36
C PHE A 74 -4.05 3.15 -9.38
N ARG A 75 -3.73 3.67 -8.19
CA ARG A 75 -2.67 4.69 -8.01
C ARG A 75 -1.29 4.18 -8.48
N PHE A 76 -1.04 2.89 -8.29
CA PHE A 76 0.18 2.20 -8.70
C PHE A 76 -0.11 1.15 -9.78
N TYR A 77 -0.04 1.56 -11.04
CA TYR A 77 -0.35 0.66 -12.17
C TYR A 77 0.83 -0.21 -12.64
N LYS A 78 2.07 0.18 -12.32
CA LYS A 78 3.30 -0.56 -12.66
C LYS A 78 3.95 -1.06 -11.38
N MET A 79 3.96 -2.38 -11.20
CA MET A 79 4.78 -3.05 -10.18
C MET A 79 5.93 -3.81 -10.86
N SER A 80 7.05 -3.91 -10.15
CA SER A 80 8.27 -4.61 -10.58
C SER A 80 8.18 -6.12 -10.43
N GLN A 81 7.33 -6.62 -9.53
CA GLN A 81 7.09 -8.05 -9.30
C GLN A 81 5.87 -8.56 -10.08
N LEU A 82 5.97 -9.79 -10.57
CA LEU A 82 4.85 -10.52 -11.18
C LEU A 82 3.69 -10.59 -10.18
N ASP A 83 2.47 -10.29 -10.64
CA ASP A 83 1.21 -10.43 -9.87
C ASP A 83 0.83 -11.92 -9.68
N GLU A 84 1.81 -12.82 -9.64
CA GLU A 84 1.58 -14.24 -9.42
C GLU A 84 1.50 -14.50 -7.91
N TRP A 85 0.39 -15.10 -7.49
CA TRP A 85 0.15 -15.51 -6.10
C TRP A 85 0.10 -17.04 -6.07
N SER A 86 0.94 -17.64 -5.24
CA SER A 86 0.85 -19.07 -4.92
C SER A 86 -0.42 -19.37 -4.13
N LYS A 87 -0.84 -20.64 -4.08
CA LYS A 87 -2.02 -21.06 -3.32
C LYS A 87 -1.96 -20.65 -1.83
N ALA A 88 -0.78 -20.73 -1.23
CA ALA A 88 -0.58 -20.33 0.16
C ALA A 88 -0.73 -18.81 0.33
N GLU A 89 -0.18 -18.03 -0.59
CA GLU A 89 -0.31 -16.57 -0.59
C GLU A 89 -1.75 -16.14 -0.80
N CYS A 90 -2.54 -16.82 -1.66
CA CYS A 90 -3.96 -16.53 -1.82
C CYS A 90 -4.75 -16.70 -0.52
N LEU A 91 -4.50 -17.78 0.25
CA LEU A 91 -5.20 -18.01 1.52
C LEU A 91 -4.89 -16.91 2.55
N ILE A 92 -3.64 -16.47 2.59
CA ILE A 92 -3.22 -15.34 3.44
C ILE A 92 -3.89 -14.06 2.95
N ALA A 93 -3.85 -13.79 1.64
CA ALA A 93 -4.45 -12.62 1.01
C ALA A 93 -5.95 -12.51 1.32
N ASP A 94 -6.69 -13.60 1.14
CA ASP A 94 -8.13 -13.66 1.42
C ASP A 94 -8.43 -13.34 2.88
N SER A 95 -7.59 -13.86 3.80
CA SER A 95 -7.72 -13.57 5.23
C SER A 95 -7.44 -12.10 5.53
N LEU A 96 -6.35 -11.54 4.97
CA LEU A 96 -5.95 -10.14 5.12
C LEU A 96 -6.98 -9.18 4.51
N ALA A 97 -7.61 -9.59 3.42
CA ALA A 97 -8.51 -8.76 2.63
C ALA A 97 -9.74 -8.33 3.41
N ILE A 98 -10.26 -9.20 4.27
CA ILE A 98 -11.45 -8.94 5.06
C ILE A 98 -11.30 -7.67 5.91
N PHE A 99 -10.09 -7.38 6.39
CA PHE A 99 -9.83 -6.25 7.28
C PHE A 99 -9.09 -5.09 6.61
N LEU A 100 -8.16 -5.34 5.70
CA LEU A 100 -7.35 -4.27 5.09
C LEU A 100 -8.00 -3.60 3.87
N LYS A 101 -8.97 -4.26 3.22
CA LYS A 101 -9.53 -3.76 1.96
C LYS A 101 -10.08 -2.33 2.06
N PRO A 102 -10.90 -1.95 3.06
CA PRO A 102 -11.44 -0.60 3.13
C PRO A 102 -10.36 0.49 3.21
N ALA A 103 -9.33 0.28 4.04
CA ALA A 103 -8.24 1.23 4.22
C ALA A 103 -7.37 1.34 2.96
N LEU A 104 -7.12 0.22 2.30
CA LEU A 104 -6.34 0.18 1.05
C LEU A 104 -7.12 0.78 -0.12
N ASP A 105 -8.42 0.52 -0.25
CA ASP A 105 -9.26 1.12 -1.29
C ASP A 105 -9.25 2.66 -1.17
N GLU A 106 -9.43 3.21 0.05
CA GLU A 106 -9.42 4.66 0.29
C GLU A 106 -8.10 5.31 -0.16
N LEU A 107 -6.98 4.62 0.07
CA LEU A 107 -5.64 5.14 -0.19
C LEU A 107 -5.18 4.94 -1.65
N LEU A 108 -5.50 3.78 -2.22
CA LEU A 108 -4.90 3.26 -3.45
C LEU A 108 -5.83 3.24 -4.66
N LEU A 109 -7.15 3.36 -4.49
CA LEU A 109 -8.05 3.62 -5.60
C LEU A 109 -8.13 5.11 -5.89
N ILE A 110 -7.99 5.46 -7.17
CA ILE A 110 -8.26 6.80 -7.66
C ILE A 110 -9.78 6.94 -7.71
N SER A 111 -10.36 7.54 -6.67
CA SER A 111 -11.73 8.03 -6.71
C SER A 111 -11.78 9.18 -7.72
N LYS A 112 -12.64 9.07 -8.75
CA LYS A 112 -13.00 10.26 -9.53
C LYS A 112 -13.64 11.26 -8.55
N PRO A 113 -13.36 12.56 -8.66
CA PRO A 113 -14.16 13.54 -7.95
C PRO A 113 -15.61 13.33 -8.37
N THR A 114 -16.46 12.93 -7.43
CA THR A 114 -17.90 13.08 -7.60
C THR A 114 -18.14 14.57 -7.67
N GLU A 115 -18.67 15.07 -8.79
CA GLU A 115 -19.20 16.43 -8.93
C GLU A 115 -20.42 16.58 -8.00
N SER A 116 -20.20 16.52 -6.70
CA SER A 116 -21.22 16.54 -5.65
C SER A 116 -20.54 16.77 -4.30
N SER A 117 -19.79 17.85 -4.19
CA SER A 117 -19.50 18.48 -2.90
C SER A 117 -19.45 19.98 -3.14
N VAL A 118 -20.63 20.55 -2.98
CA VAL A 118 -20.96 21.98 -2.96
C VAL A 118 -20.31 22.61 -1.74
#